data_AF-A3LU98-F1
#
_entry.id   AF-A3LU98-F1
#
_cell.length_a   1.000
_cell.length_b   1.000
_cell.length_c   1.000
_cell.angle_alpha   90.00
_cell.angle_beta   90.00
_cell.angle_gamma   90.00
#
_symmetry.space_group_name_H-M   'P 1'
#
loop_
_entity.id
_entity.type
_entity.pdbx_description
1 polymer ?
#
loop_
_entity_poly.entity_id
_entity_poly.type
_entity_poly.pdbx_seq_one_letter_code
_entity_poly.pdbx_strand_id
1 'polypeptide(L)'
;MIRGNWSLSAELKKNERKQQQKVQNRQKQQHKKVKLASIDPIRLYYQIQRLEKSGELSDRDQKYLYGLKEDWDFIVKNNLHQTKLKPFLEQEQKKEKVKQLEKTKLHGSKSIYFNPELNPLGKIPNPDALPNKPIHPLPNFTKPLKKEDLEKYAVDPLINQLGIVVPEGDPPRFYKLVQNTQKKN
;
A
#
# COMPACT_ATOMS: atom_id res chain seq x y z
N MET A 1 -52.10 23.64 -22.02
CA MET A 1 -51.63 22.49 -21.20
C MET A 1 -52.70 21.41 -21.19
N ILE A 2 -52.54 20.36 -21.99
CA ILE A 2 -53.47 19.24 -22.03
C ILE A 2 -53.16 18.36 -20.82
N ARG A 3 -54.10 18.25 -19.86
CA ARG A 3 -54.04 17.25 -18.79
C ARG A 3 -54.21 15.89 -19.47
N GLY A 4 -53.12 15.14 -19.63
CA GLY A 4 -53.15 13.81 -20.25
C GLY A 4 -54.16 12.91 -19.53
N ASN A 5 -54.91 12.14 -20.32
CA ASN A 5 -55.96 11.25 -19.83
C ASN A 5 -55.42 10.31 -18.75
N TRP A 6 -55.82 10.55 -17.49
CA TRP A 6 -55.53 9.66 -16.37
C TRP A 6 -56.31 8.36 -16.60
N SER A 7 -55.60 7.24 -16.72
CA SER A 7 -56.22 5.92 -16.82
C SER A 7 -55.82 5.06 -15.62
N LEU A 8 -56.84 4.56 -14.93
CA LEU A 8 -56.70 3.65 -13.79
C LEU A 8 -55.91 2.39 -14.18
N SER A 9 -56.06 1.92 -15.41
CA SER A 9 -55.33 0.78 -15.95
C SER A 9 -53.84 1.05 -16.15
N ALA A 10 -53.44 2.27 -16.53
CA ALA A 10 -52.02 2.65 -16.61
C ALA A 10 -51.38 2.77 -15.22
N GLU A 11 -52.13 3.25 -14.23
CA GLU A 11 -51.67 3.34 -12.85
C GLU A 11 -51.50 1.96 -12.20
N LEU A 12 -52.45 1.05 -12.40
CA LEU A 12 -52.35 -0.35 -11.96
C LEU A 12 -51.14 -1.05 -12.57
N LYS A 13 -50.93 -0.94 -13.90
CA LYS A 13 -49.74 -1.50 -14.57
C LYS A 13 -48.43 -0.90 -14.04
N LYS A 14 -48.40 0.40 -13.72
CA LYS A 14 -47.23 1.06 -13.13
C LYS A 14 -46.94 0.54 -11.73
N ASN A 15 -47.97 0.34 -10.92
CA ASN A 15 -47.84 -0.20 -9.57
C ASN A 15 -47.41 -1.67 -9.58
N GLU A 16 -47.94 -2.48 -10.49
CA GLU A 16 -47.53 -3.86 -10.70
C GLU A 16 -46.04 -3.94 -11.12
N ARG A 17 -45.61 -3.13 -12.10
CA ARG A 17 -44.20 -3.04 -12.49
C ARG A 17 -43.29 -2.65 -11.33
N LYS A 18 -43.71 -1.69 -10.49
CA LYS A 18 -42.95 -1.31 -9.29
C LYS A 18 -42.86 -2.46 -8.29
N GLN A 19 -43.94 -3.23 -8.08
CA GLN A 19 -43.94 -4.39 -7.19
C GLN A 19 -43.01 -5.48 -7.73
N GLN A 20 -43.11 -5.82 -9.02
CA GLN A 20 -42.21 -6.76 -9.69
C GLN A 20 -40.75 -6.34 -9.55
N GLN A 21 -40.43 -5.06 -9.78
CA GLN A 21 -39.07 -4.54 -9.63
C GLN A 21 -38.57 -4.65 -8.19
N LYS A 22 -39.42 -4.36 -7.18
CA LYS A 22 -39.07 -4.55 -5.76
C LYS A 22 -38.75 -6.01 -5.44
N VAL A 23 -39.55 -6.95 -5.94
CA VAL A 23 -39.34 -8.39 -5.73
C VAL A 23 -38.03 -8.83 -6.39
N GLN A 24 -37.78 -8.44 -7.63
CA GLN A 24 -36.53 -8.75 -8.34
C GLN A 24 -35.31 -8.17 -7.62
N ASN A 25 -35.38 -6.92 -7.13
CA ASN A 25 -34.29 -6.31 -6.38
C ASN A 25 -34.02 -7.05 -5.07
N ARG A 26 -35.06 -7.46 -4.35
CA ARG A 26 -34.92 -8.26 -3.13
C ARG A 26 -34.29 -9.62 -3.43
N GLN A 27 -34.71 -10.30 -4.49
CA GLN A 27 -34.12 -11.57 -4.92
C GLN A 27 -32.65 -11.42 -5.30
N LYS A 28 -32.30 -10.37 -6.06
CA LYS A 28 -30.91 -10.05 -6.41
C LYS A 28 -30.04 -9.82 -5.17
N GLN A 29 -30.53 -9.02 -4.22
CA GLN A 29 -29.82 -8.77 -2.96
C GLN A 29 -29.64 -10.05 -2.14
N GLN A 30 -30.69 -10.87 -2.02
CA GLN A 30 -30.62 -12.13 -1.29
C GLN A 30 -29.63 -13.10 -1.96
N HIS A 31 -29.66 -13.21 -3.29
CA HIS A 31 -28.71 -14.02 -4.05
C HIS A 31 -27.27 -13.55 -3.83
N LYS A 32 -27.01 -12.23 -3.91
CA LYS A 32 -25.69 -11.65 -3.63
C LYS A 32 -25.24 -11.96 -2.20
N LYS A 33 -26.14 -11.84 -1.21
CA LYS A 33 -25.87 -12.17 0.18
C LYS A 33 -25.49 -13.64 0.37
N VAL A 34 -26.24 -14.56 -0.22
CA VAL A 34 -25.97 -16.01 -0.13
C VAL A 34 -24.62 -16.34 -0.78
N LYS A 35 -24.37 -15.83 -1.98
CA LYS A 35 -23.09 -16.03 -2.69
C LYS A 35 -21.91 -15.54 -1.86
N LEU A 36 -21.96 -14.32 -1.33
CA LEU A 36 -20.86 -13.74 -0.55
C LEU A 36 -20.73 -14.35 0.85
N ALA A 37 -21.82 -14.88 1.42
CA ALA A 37 -21.76 -15.63 2.67
C ALA A 37 -20.97 -16.95 2.55
N SER A 38 -20.93 -17.56 1.36
CA SER A 38 -20.13 -18.77 1.11
C SER A 38 -18.67 -18.50 0.75
N ILE A 39 -18.33 -17.27 0.36
CA ILE A 39 -16.98 -16.92 -0.10
C ILE A 39 -16.08 -16.61 1.11
N ASP A 40 -14.80 -16.99 1.00
CA ASP A 40 -13.78 -16.63 1.98
C ASP A 40 -13.35 -15.16 1.78
N PRO A 41 -13.63 -14.26 2.75
CA PRO A 41 -13.30 -12.83 2.61
C PRO A 41 -11.79 -12.59 2.56
N ILE A 42 -10.98 -13.45 3.17
CA ILE A 42 -9.51 -13.27 3.21
C ILE A 42 -8.92 -13.48 1.82
N ARG A 43 -9.40 -14.51 1.09
CA ARG A 43 -8.99 -14.75 -0.29
C ARG A 43 -9.36 -13.57 -1.20
N LEU A 44 -10.56 -13.01 -1.01
CA LEU A 44 -11.04 -11.86 -1.77
C LEU A 44 -10.14 -10.63 -1.52
N TYR A 45 -9.77 -10.37 -0.26
CA TYR A 45 -8.84 -9.31 0.10
C TYR A 45 -7.48 -9.45 -0.61
N TYR A 46 -6.88 -10.63 -0.56
CA TYR A 46 -5.58 -10.85 -1.22
C TYR A 46 -5.68 -10.80 -2.75
N GLN A 47 -6.80 -11.19 -3.34
CA GLN A 47 -7.05 -11.02 -4.77
C GLN A 47 -7.09 -9.55 -5.18
N ILE A 48 -7.81 -8.71 -4.42
CA ILE A 48 -7.82 -7.26 -4.63
C ILE A 48 -6.39 -6.72 -4.51
N GLN A 49 -5.70 -7.03 -3.42
CA GLN A 49 -4.36 -6.51 -3.18
C GLN A 49 -3.35 -6.94 -4.26
N ARG A 50 -3.49 -8.15 -4.81
CA ARG A 50 -2.65 -8.64 -5.90
C ARG A 50 -2.89 -7.85 -7.19
N LEU A 51 -4.15 -7.61 -7.54
CA LEU A 51 -4.52 -6.84 -8.73
C LEU A 51 -4.17 -5.36 -8.59
N GLU A 52 -4.26 -4.77 -7.40
CA GLU A 52 -3.82 -3.39 -7.17
C GLU A 52 -2.30 -3.21 -7.27
N LYS A 53 -1.53 -4.27 -6.97
CA LYS A 53 -0.07 -4.26 -7.09
C LYS A 53 0.44 -4.52 -8.50
N SER A 54 -0.36 -5.13 -9.39
CA SER A 54 0.00 -5.24 -10.81
C SER A 54 -0.11 -3.85 -11.45
N GLY A 55 1.03 -3.28 -11.84
CA GLY A 55 1.09 -1.90 -12.36
C GLY A 55 0.37 -1.70 -13.69
N GLU A 56 0.35 -2.70 -14.57
CA GLU A 56 -0.38 -2.65 -15.84
C GLU A 56 -1.61 -3.57 -15.78
N LEU A 57 -2.79 -2.97 -15.64
CA LEU A 57 -4.09 -3.66 -15.62
C LEU A 57 -4.78 -3.47 -16.97
N SER A 58 -5.20 -4.57 -17.60
CA SER A 58 -6.08 -4.51 -18.77
C SER A 58 -7.46 -3.95 -18.39
N ASP A 59 -8.21 -3.40 -19.34
CA ASP A 59 -9.61 -2.97 -19.12
C ASP A 59 -10.49 -4.07 -18.52
N ARG A 60 -10.20 -5.34 -18.87
CA ARG A 60 -10.88 -6.50 -18.28
C ARG A 60 -10.56 -6.66 -16.80
N ASP A 61 -9.29 -6.49 -16.43
CA ASP A 61 -8.83 -6.60 -15.05
C ASP A 61 -9.34 -5.44 -14.21
N GLN A 62 -9.45 -4.23 -14.78
CA GLN A 62 -10.06 -3.08 -14.12
C GLN A 62 -11.54 -3.33 -13.80
N LYS A 63 -12.32 -3.87 -14.75
CA LYS A 63 -13.72 -4.24 -14.53
C LYS A 63 -13.86 -5.34 -13.48
N TYR A 64 -12.96 -6.32 -13.50
CA TYR A 64 -12.95 -7.40 -12.52
C TYR A 64 -12.59 -6.88 -11.11
N LEU A 65 -11.56 -6.04 -11.00
CA LEU A 65 -11.17 -5.36 -9.76
C LEU A 65 -12.33 -4.55 -9.19
N TYR A 66 -13.02 -3.79 -10.03
CA TYR A 66 -14.20 -3.02 -9.63
C TYR A 66 -15.28 -3.93 -9.02
N GLY A 67 -15.58 -5.06 -9.67
CA GLY A 67 -16.53 -6.05 -9.14
C GLY A 67 -16.08 -6.66 -7.80
N LEU A 68 -14.79 -6.97 -7.64
CA LEU A 68 -14.25 -7.47 -6.36
C LEU A 68 -14.37 -6.42 -5.24
N LYS A 69 -14.12 -5.15 -5.55
CA LYS A 69 -14.29 -4.04 -4.59
C LYS A 69 -15.76 -3.87 -4.17
N GLU A 70 -16.69 -3.91 -5.13
CA GLU A 70 -18.12 -3.87 -4.80
C GLU A 70 -18.58 -5.05 -3.93
N ASP A 71 -18.00 -6.24 -4.15
CA ASP A 71 -18.28 -7.43 -3.35
C ASP A 71 -17.69 -7.30 -1.94
N TRP A 72 -16.48 -6.75 -1.81
CA TRP A 72 -15.86 -6.43 -0.52
C TRP A 72 -16.69 -5.41 0.27
N ASP A 73 -17.10 -4.31 -0.35
CA ASP A 73 -17.92 -3.28 0.28
C ASP A 73 -19.27 -3.83 0.72
N PHE A 74 -19.86 -4.75 -0.06
CA PHE A 74 -21.08 -5.43 0.32
C PHE A 74 -20.89 -6.31 1.57
N ILE A 75 -19.78 -7.05 1.66
CA ILE A 75 -19.44 -7.88 2.82
C ILE A 75 -19.33 -7.01 4.08
N VAL A 76 -18.60 -5.89 3.99
CA VAL A 76 -18.41 -4.96 5.10
C VAL A 76 -19.73 -4.33 5.52
N LYS A 77 -20.49 -3.77 4.57
CA LYS A 77 -21.77 -3.08 4.85
C LYS A 77 -22.83 -3.99 5.46
N ASN A 78 -22.86 -5.27 5.05
CA ASN A 78 -23.83 -6.25 5.56
C ASN A 78 -23.28 -7.07 6.73
N ASN A 79 -22.10 -6.72 7.27
CA ASN A 79 -21.49 -7.40 8.41
C ASN A 79 -21.33 -8.92 8.19
N LEU A 80 -21.04 -9.33 6.95
CA LEU A 80 -20.76 -10.73 6.63
C LEU A 80 -19.37 -11.10 7.19
N HIS A 81 -19.23 -12.31 7.71
CA HIS A 81 -17.95 -12.86 8.22
C HIS A 81 -17.25 -12.04 9.31
N GLN A 82 -17.97 -11.22 10.09
CA GLN A 82 -17.39 -10.32 11.10
C GLN A 82 -16.37 -10.98 12.03
N THR A 83 -16.62 -12.22 12.45
CA THR A 83 -15.75 -12.98 13.36
C THR A 83 -14.36 -13.22 12.78
N LYS A 84 -14.23 -13.38 11.46
CA LYS A 84 -12.94 -13.55 10.76
C LYS A 84 -12.36 -12.22 10.31
N LEU A 85 -13.21 -11.31 9.85
CA LEU A 85 -12.81 -10.09 9.14
C LEU A 85 -12.22 -9.04 10.10
N LYS A 86 -12.82 -8.86 11.28
CA LYS A 86 -12.32 -7.93 12.31
C LYS A 86 -10.88 -8.27 12.78
N PRO A 87 -10.59 -9.48 13.29
CA PRO A 87 -9.23 -9.79 13.73
C PRO A 87 -8.22 -9.78 12.58
N PHE A 88 -8.63 -10.15 11.37
CA PHE A 88 -7.77 -10.10 10.19
C PHE A 88 -7.35 -8.66 9.84
N LEU A 89 -8.30 -7.73 9.78
CA LEU A 89 -7.99 -6.32 9.49
C LEU A 89 -7.14 -5.68 10.58
N GLU A 90 -7.40 -5.99 11.85
CA GLU A 90 -6.56 -5.53 12.95
C GLU A 90 -5.12 -6.07 12.84
N GLN A 91 -4.96 -7.33 12.44
CA GLN A 91 -3.63 -7.91 12.20
C GLN A 91 -2.90 -7.24 11.04
N GLU A 92 -3.58 -7.01 9.90
CA GLU A 92 -2.97 -6.32 8.76
C GLU A 92 -2.60 -4.87 9.11
N GLN A 93 -3.47 -4.13 9.81
CA GLN A 93 -3.14 -2.78 10.30
C GLN A 93 -1.94 -2.79 11.26
N LYS A 94 -1.85 -3.79 12.17
CA LYS A 94 -0.68 -3.93 13.05
C LYS A 94 0.59 -4.20 12.26
N LYS A 95 0.55 -5.07 11.25
CA LYS A 95 1.70 -5.34 10.37
C LYS A 95 2.13 -4.09 9.60
N GLU A 96 1.18 -3.33 9.07
CA GLU A 96 1.49 -2.08 8.38
C GLU A 96 2.09 -1.04 9.31
N LYS A 97 1.55 -0.89 10.53
CA LYS A 97 2.12 -0.02 11.56
C LYS A 97 3.53 -0.44 11.94
N VAL A 98 3.79 -1.74 12.15
CA VAL A 98 5.14 -2.24 12.44
C VAL A 98 6.08 -1.97 11.27
N LYS A 99 5.67 -2.22 10.03
CA LYS A 99 6.47 -1.90 8.84
C LYS A 99 6.76 -0.40 8.73
N GLN A 100 5.77 0.45 8.98
CA GLN A 100 5.96 1.90 8.98
C GLN A 100 6.90 2.34 10.09
N LEU A 101 6.73 1.81 11.31
CA LEU A 101 7.63 2.05 12.42
C LEU A 101 9.04 1.57 12.09
N GLU A 102 9.24 0.39 11.50
CA GLU A 102 10.56 -0.07 11.08
C GLU A 102 11.17 0.83 10.00
N LYS A 103 10.37 1.32 9.05
CA LYS A 103 10.82 2.28 8.02
C LYS A 103 11.18 3.64 8.59
N THR A 104 10.51 4.08 9.66
CA THR A 104 10.71 5.40 10.28
C THR A 104 11.57 5.37 11.54
N LYS A 105 11.89 4.17 12.06
CA LYS A 105 12.72 3.97 13.24
C LYS A 105 14.11 4.46 12.92
N LEU A 106 14.42 5.66 13.42
CA LEU A 106 15.79 6.10 13.63
C LEU A 106 16.46 5.05 14.53
N HIS A 107 17.37 4.27 13.95
CA HIS A 107 18.22 3.38 14.73
C HIS A 107 18.97 4.27 15.74
N GLY A 108 18.65 4.08 17.02
CA GLY A 108 18.81 5.14 18.03
C GLY A 108 20.22 5.67 18.24
N SER A 109 20.28 6.79 18.98
CA SER A 109 21.49 7.51 19.42
C SER A 109 22.55 6.66 20.14
N LYS A 110 22.21 5.43 20.55
CA LYS A 110 23.14 4.46 21.15
C LYS A 110 23.87 3.59 20.13
N SER A 111 23.56 3.70 18.83
CA SER A 111 24.41 3.07 17.82
C SER A 111 25.68 3.91 17.69
N ILE A 112 26.82 3.29 17.97
CA ILE A 112 28.16 3.92 18.01
C ILE A 112 28.50 4.64 16.70
N TYR A 113 27.78 4.34 15.62
CA TYR A 113 27.95 4.86 14.27
C TYR A 113 27.07 6.07 13.92
N PHE A 114 26.29 6.61 14.87
CA PHE A 114 25.39 7.77 14.69
C PHE A 114 25.77 9.01 15.53
N ASN A 115 26.93 9.05 16.18
CA ASN A 115 27.43 10.30 16.76
C ASN A 115 28.13 11.11 15.65
N PRO A 116 27.57 12.22 15.16
CA PRO A 116 28.17 13.02 14.08
C PRO A 116 29.56 13.58 14.45
N GLU A 117 29.84 13.74 15.74
CA GLU A 117 31.15 14.20 16.24
C GLU A 117 32.22 13.09 16.19
N LEU A 118 31.82 11.81 16.34
CA LEU A 118 32.76 10.67 16.41
C LEU A 118 32.85 9.84 15.12
N ASN A 119 31.80 9.84 14.28
CA ASN A 119 31.80 9.17 12.98
C ASN A 119 30.99 9.97 11.94
N PRO A 120 31.55 11.07 11.42
CA PRO A 120 30.86 11.93 10.45
C PRO A 120 30.55 11.21 9.12
N LEU A 121 31.16 10.05 8.87
CA LEU A 121 30.99 9.27 7.62
C LEU A 121 30.03 8.08 7.76
N GLY A 122 29.58 7.75 8.97
CA GLY A 122 28.70 6.60 9.24
C GLY A 122 29.27 5.25 8.82
N LYS A 123 30.59 5.15 8.57
CA LYS A 123 31.25 3.92 8.10
C LYS A 123 31.67 3.06 9.29
N ILE A 124 31.46 1.76 9.18
CA ILE A 124 32.03 0.79 10.13
C ILE A 124 33.53 0.64 9.75
N PRO A 125 34.48 0.81 10.68
CA PRO A 125 35.89 0.59 10.39
C PRO A 125 36.12 -0.87 10.00
N ASN A 126 36.92 -1.08 8.96
CA ASN A 126 37.25 -2.42 8.49
C ASN A 126 38.07 -3.14 9.59
N PRO A 127 37.64 -4.29 10.12
CA PRO A 127 38.31 -4.94 11.23
C PRO A 127 39.76 -5.34 10.89
N ASP A 128 40.04 -5.59 9.61
CA ASP A 128 41.38 -5.91 9.11
C ASP A 128 42.31 -4.71 8.98
N ALA A 129 41.76 -3.48 8.94
CA ALA A 129 42.52 -2.24 8.83
C ALA A 129 42.80 -1.59 10.19
N LEU A 130 42.36 -2.21 11.31
CA LEU A 130 42.58 -1.70 12.65
C LEU A 130 43.95 -2.17 13.20
N PRO A 131 44.72 -1.29 13.87
CA PRO A 131 46.00 -1.67 14.47
C PRO A 131 45.86 -2.73 15.56
N ASN A 132 44.72 -2.75 16.27
CA ASN A 132 44.35 -3.78 17.24
C ASN A 132 43.12 -4.53 16.73
N LYS A 133 43.30 -5.78 16.32
CA LYS A 133 42.19 -6.63 15.87
C LYS A 133 41.29 -6.99 17.05
N PRO A 134 39.97 -6.79 16.97
CA PRO A 134 39.07 -7.16 18.05
C PRO A 134 38.99 -8.69 18.16
N ILE A 135 38.97 -9.19 19.40
CA ILE A 135 38.88 -10.64 19.72
C ILE A 135 37.57 -11.24 19.19
N HIS A 136 36.52 -10.43 19.11
CA HIS A 136 35.24 -10.82 18.54
C HIS A 136 34.90 -9.93 17.35
N PRO A 137 34.28 -10.49 16.29
CA PRO A 137 33.80 -9.68 15.17
C PRO A 137 32.84 -8.61 15.69
N LEU A 138 33.08 -7.36 15.30
CA LEU A 138 32.22 -6.24 15.67
C LEU A 138 30.80 -6.54 15.16
N PRO A 139 29.79 -6.61 16.04
CA PRO A 139 28.43 -6.92 15.63
C PRO A 139 27.93 -5.85 14.67
N ASN A 140 27.60 -6.26 13.44
CA ASN A 140 26.94 -5.38 12.51
C ASN A 140 25.49 -5.18 12.94
N PHE A 141 25.25 -4.17 13.77
CA PHE A 141 23.91 -3.81 14.24
C PHE A 141 23.00 -3.28 13.13
N THR A 142 23.53 -3.02 11.93
CA THR A 142 22.76 -2.65 10.75
C THR A 142 22.63 -3.85 9.81
N LYS A 143 21.40 -4.34 9.62
CA LYS A 143 21.12 -5.20 8.48
C LYS A 143 21.23 -4.31 7.23
N PRO A 144 22.03 -4.67 6.21
CA PRO A 144 22.01 -3.93 4.96
C PRO A 144 20.59 -3.90 4.41
N LEU A 145 20.17 -2.76 3.84
CA LEU A 145 18.91 -2.66 3.12
C LEU A 145 18.87 -3.79 2.09
N LYS A 146 17.79 -4.58 2.08
CA LYS A 146 17.63 -5.61 1.06
C LYS A 146 17.58 -4.92 -0.29
N LYS A 147 17.99 -5.62 -1.36
CA LYS A 147 17.94 -5.06 -2.73
C LYS A 147 16.55 -4.54 -3.11
N GLU A 148 15.51 -5.14 -2.53
CA GLU A 148 14.10 -4.77 -2.67
C GLU A 148 13.73 -3.45 -1.99
N ASP A 149 14.48 -3.04 -0.95
CA ASP A 149 14.26 -1.83 -0.16
C ASP A 149 15.08 -0.63 -0.67
N LEU A 150 15.92 -0.82 -1.70
CA LEU A 150 16.64 0.26 -2.39
C LEU A 150 15.64 1.00 -3.28
N GLU A 151 14.97 2.01 -2.72
CA GLU A 151 14.16 2.95 -3.48
C GLU A 151 15.02 3.62 -4.56
N LYS A 152 14.76 3.28 -5.83
CA LYS A 152 15.34 3.97 -6.97
C LYS A 152 14.60 5.29 -7.12
N TYR A 153 15.23 6.38 -6.70
CA TYR A 153 14.72 7.72 -6.95
C TYR A 153 14.85 8.05 -8.44
N ALA A 154 13.83 8.71 -9.00
CA ALA A 154 13.93 9.26 -10.35
C ALA A 154 15.03 10.33 -10.40
N VAL A 155 15.75 10.40 -11.51
CA VAL A 155 16.76 11.43 -11.73
C VAL A 155 16.07 12.80 -11.72
N ASP A 156 16.63 13.74 -10.97
CA ASP A 156 16.11 15.11 -10.90
C ASP A 156 16.08 15.73 -12.31
N PRO A 157 14.95 16.29 -12.78
CA PRO A 157 14.86 16.94 -14.08
C PRO A 157 15.90 18.05 -14.29
N LEU A 158 16.38 18.71 -13.23
CA LEU A 158 17.45 19.71 -13.31
C LEU A 158 18.79 19.12 -13.80
N ILE A 159 19.10 17.87 -13.44
CA ILE A 159 20.34 17.18 -13.87
C ILE A 159 20.33 16.98 -15.38
N ASN A 160 19.16 16.65 -15.95
CA ASN A 160 18.98 16.48 -17.38
C ASN A 160 19.09 17.82 -18.13
N GLN A 161 18.54 18.90 -17.56
CA GLN A 161 18.63 20.24 -18.15
C GLN A 161 20.06 20.79 -18.19
N LEU A 162 20.87 20.45 -17.19
CA LEU A 162 22.25 20.92 -17.05
C LEU A 162 23.28 20.07 -17.85
N GLY A 163 22.85 18.98 -18.51
CA GLY A 163 23.73 18.13 -19.32
C GLY A 163 24.85 17.46 -18.51
N ILE A 164 24.64 17.23 -17.22
CA ILE A 164 25.65 16.65 -16.32
C ILE A 164 25.79 15.16 -16.66
N VAL A 165 26.91 14.77 -17.25
CA VAL A 165 27.24 13.37 -17.52
C VAL A 165 27.70 12.71 -16.23
N VAL A 166 27.03 11.63 -15.83
CA VAL A 166 27.41 10.85 -14.64
C VAL A 166 28.75 10.16 -14.92
N PRO A 167 29.76 10.28 -14.04
CA PRO A 167 31.05 9.63 -14.24
C PRO A 167 30.93 8.10 -14.28
N GLU A 168 31.82 7.44 -15.01
CA GLU A 168 31.87 5.98 -15.09
C GLU A 168 32.20 5.36 -13.72
N GLY A 169 31.37 4.42 -13.27
CA GLY A 169 31.52 3.72 -12.00
C GLY A 169 30.20 3.46 -11.29
N ASP A 170 30.26 2.77 -10.16
CA ASP A 170 29.09 2.61 -9.29
C ASP A 170 28.65 4.00 -8.77
N PRO A 171 27.36 4.33 -8.83
CA PRO A 171 26.88 5.60 -8.32
C PRO A 171 27.26 5.72 -6.84
N PRO A 172 27.76 6.88 -6.40
CA PRO A 172 28.07 7.11 -5.00
C PRO A 172 26.84 6.78 -4.14
N ARG A 173 27.03 5.90 -3.16
CA ARG A 173 25.97 5.52 -2.22
C ARG A 173 25.73 6.69 -1.27
N PHE A 174 24.80 7.57 -1.62
CA PHE A 174 24.41 8.68 -0.75
C PHE A 174 23.55 8.17 0.41
N TYR A 175 23.87 8.60 1.63
CA TYR A 175 22.96 8.48 2.76
C TYR A 175 21.84 9.53 2.64
N LYS A 176 20.65 9.21 3.17
CA LYS A 176 19.35 9.82 2.87
C LYS A 176 19.17 11.33 3.15
N LEU A 177 20.21 12.07 3.57
CA LEU A 177 20.08 13.50 3.91
C LEU A 177 21.26 14.34 3.40
N VAL A 178 20.94 15.37 2.61
CA VAL A 178 21.83 16.52 2.35
C VAL A 178 21.62 17.51 3.50
N GLN A 179 22.54 17.55 4.46
CA GLN A 179 22.59 18.57 5.50
C GLN A 179 23.77 19.49 5.19
N ASN A 180 23.50 20.58 4.46
CA ASN A 180 24.30 21.82 4.43
C ASN A 180 23.71 22.76 3.35
N THR A 181 22.51 23.28 3.59
CA THR A 181 22.00 24.43 2.84
C THR A 181 21.59 25.53 3.80
N GLN A 182 22.60 26.24 4.33
CA GLN A 182 22.69 27.70 4.33
C GLN A 182 23.90 28.15 5.17
N LYS A 183 24.84 28.87 4.55
CA LYS A 183 25.77 29.75 5.27
C LYS A 183 24.95 30.95 5.78
N LYS A 184 24.88 31.15 7.09
CA LYS A 184 24.52 32.45 7.66
C LYS A 184 25.69 33.40 7.43
N ASN A 185 25.47 34.42 6.61
CA ASN A 185 26.13 35.72 6.76
C ASN A 185 25.06 36.68 7.27
#